data_AF-A0A2D5URX5-F1
#
_entry.id   AF-A0A2D5URX5-F1
#
_cell.length_a   1.000
_cell.length_b   1.000
_cell.length_c   1.000
_cell.angle_alpha   90.00
_cell.angle_beta   90.00
_cell.angle_gamma   90.00
#
_symmetry.space_group_name_H-M   'P 1'
#
loop_
_entity.id
_entity.type
_entity.pdbx_description
1 polymer ?
#
loop_
_entity_poly.entity_id
_entity_poly.type
_entity_poly.pdbx_seq_one_letter_code
_entity_poly.pdbx_strand_id
1 'polypeptide(L)'
;MFFLRTLRTIVTWGWYPILITALALVGIRYEWEFWVIASVLSAILVIGLVMVVIRASERRLELVSMRLKRLAGYFSRRFTGTSSLSIFTIIDTLFNLDDPQLWDWARACDMSARLFNTWCDSFVDRIESDARTGRFPIYLRTYLDELWLLNNHYFEFVEQFYEIGEKVDIPPATRDQYNRFAVEYNSFAQNFRDHIAELGKVAGTEIEPPSVKLARELSAIMPIQTIKEEEISPPQPPDRRGHYM
;
A
#
# COMPACT_ATOMS: atom_id res chain seq x y z
N MET A 1 -2.67 -28.21 26.37
CA MET A 1 -2.11 -27.21 25.44
C MET A 1 -0.62 -27.44 25.09
N PHE A 2 0.20 -28.02 25.98
CA PHE A 2 1.60 -28.35 25.71
C PHE A 2 1.78 -29.50 24.69
N PHE A 3 0.96 -30.55 24.80
CA PHE A 3 1.01 -31.74 23.92
C PHE A 3 0.78 -31.43 22.43
N LEU A 4 -0.11 -30.48 22.11
CA LEU A 4 -0.37 -30.03 20.73
C LEU A 4 0.79 -29.21 20.15
N ARG A 5 1.54 -28.49 21.00
CA ARG A 5 2.74 -27.74 20.57
C ARG A 5 3.93 -28.67 20.37
N THR A 6 4.17 -29.62 21.28
CA THR A 6 5.25 -30.61 21.12
C THR A 6 4.99 -31.56 19.96
N LEU A 7 3.74 -31.97 19.71
CA LEU A 7 3.39 -32.75 18.51
C LEU A 7 3.68 -31.97 17.22
N ARG A 8 3.40 -30.66 17.20
CA ARG A 8 3.73 -29.78 16.06
C ARG A 8 5.23 -29.73 15.82
N THR A 9 6.04 -29.58 16.87
CA THR A 9 7.52 -29.56 16.77
C THR A 9 8.09 -30.92 16.34
N ILE A 10 7.52 -32.00 16.83
CA ILE A 10 7.92 -33.38 16.50
C ILE A 10 7.59 -33.72 15.03
N VAL A 11 6.42 -33.32 14.55
CA VAL A 11 6.00 -33.54 13.15
C VAL A 11 6.79 -32.66 12.16
N THR A 12 7.31 -31.50 12.59
CA THR A 12 8.08 -30.61 11.70
C THR A 12 9.45 -31.11 11.25
N TRP A 13 9.96 -32.20 11.85
CA TRP A 13 11.34 -32.68 11.66
C TRP A 13 11.51 -33.82 10.64
N GLY A 14 10.48 -34.10 9.81
CA GLY A 14 10.61 -35.08 8.73
C GLY A 14 10.55 -36.53 9.21
N TRP A 15 9.80 -36.82 10.28
CA TRP A 15 9.62 -38.18 10.79
C TRP A 15 8.80 -39.08 9.89
N TYR A 16 8.06 -38.51 8.94
CA TYR A 16 7.13 -39.27 8.11
C TYR A 16 7.77 -40.39 7.29
N PRO A 17 8.85 -40.14 6.53
CA PRO A 17 9.57 -41.19 5.81
C PRO A 17 10.20 -42.21 6.77
N ILE A 18 10.68 -41.76 7.94
CA ILE A 18 11.32 -42.62 8.95
C ILE A 18 10.27 -43.56 9.57
N LEU A 19 9.09 -43.06 9.93
CA LEU A 19 7.95 -43.83 10.43
C LEU A 19 7.43 -44.80 9.37
N ILE A 20 7.29 -44.35 8.11
CA ILE A 20 6.89 -45.21 6.99
C ILE A 20 7.88 -46.37 6.82
N THR A 21 9.19 -46.07 6.84
CA THR A 21 10.24 -47.08 6.65
C THR A 21 10.32 -48.04 7.83
N ALA A 22 10.23 -47.54 9.07
CA ALA A 22 10.23 -48.36 10.28
C ALA A 22 8.99 -49.25 10.37
N LEU A 23 7.81 -48.72 10.04
CA LEU A 23 6.55 -49.47 10.05
C LEU A 23 6.54 -50.56 8.97
N ALA A 24 7.10 -50.26 7.78
CA ALA A 24 7.27 -51.25 6.72
C ALA A 24 8.21 -52.39 7.14
N LEU A 25 9.35 -52.07 7.78
CA LEU A 25 10.29 -53.08 8.30
C LEU A 25 9.68 -53.97 9.39
N VAL A 26 8.91 -53.39 10.31
CA VAL A 26 8.20 -54.14 11.37
C VAL A 26 7.09 -55.01 10.78
N GLY A 27 6.31 -54.48 9.83
CA GLY A 27 5.25 -55.23 9.16
C GLY A 27 5.76 -56.46 8.40
N ILE A 28 6.91 -56.33 7.71
CA ILE A 28 7.59 -57.44 7.05
C ILE A 28 8.10 -58.47 8.08
N ARG A 29 8.64 -58.01 9.22
CA ARG A 29 9.22 -58.89 10.26
C ARG A 29 8.18 -59.71 11.03
N TYR A 30 6.96 -59.21 11.14
CA TYR A 30 5.84 -59.84 11.85
C TYR A 30 4.77 -60.45 10.91
N GLU A 31 5.06 -60.53 9.60
CA GLU A 31 4.18 -61.12 8.58
C GLU A 31 2.75 -60.56 8.60
N TRP A 32 2.61 -59.25 8.82
CA TRP A 32 1.30 -58.61 8.74
C TRP A 32 0.73 -58.76 7.32
N GLU A 33 -0.57 -59.00 7.22
CA GLU A 33 -1.24 -59.05 5.93
C GLU A 33 -0.97 -57.78 5.14
N PHE A 34 -0.57 -57.95 3.87
CA PHE A 34 -0.19 -56.86 2.98
C PHE A 34 -1.26 -55.76 2.92
N TRP A 35 -2.54 -56.13 2.94
CA TRP A 35 -3.66 -55.19 2.95
C TRP A 35 -3.64 -54.25 4.15
N VAL A 36 -3.34 -54.76 5.34
CA VAL A 36 -3.29 -53.95 6.58
C VAL A 36 -2.13 -52.94 6.51
N ILE A 37 -0.95 -53.40 6.08
CA ILE A 37 0.22 -52.51 5.93
C ILE A 37 -0.05 -51.43 4.88
N ALA A 38 -0.59 -51.81 3.72
CA ALA A 38 -0.88 -50.89 2.62
C ALA A 38 -1.88 -49.81 3.03
N SER A 39 -2.96 -50.16 3.75
CA SER A 39 -3.94 -49.20 4.24
C SER A 39 -3.34 -48.23 5.26
N VAL A 40 -2.54 -48.72 6.21
CA VAL A 40 -1.91 -47.85 7.22
C VAL A 40 -0.89 -46.91 6.57
N LEU A 41 -0.07 -47.40 5.65
CA LEU A 41 0.89 -46.57 4.91
C LEU A 41 0.20 -45.53 4.03
N SER A 42 -0.93 -45.87 3.40
CA SER A 42 -1.72 -44.93 2.60
C SER A 42 -2.32 -43.81 3.47
N ALA A 43 -2.95 -44.17 4.60
CA ALA A 43 -3.49 -43.19 5.54
C ALA A 43 -2.40 -42.27 6.08
N ILE A 44 -1.25 -42.84 6.41
CA ILE A 44 -0.06 -42.09 6.76
C ILE A 44 0.26 -41.15 5.59
N LEU A 45 0.60 -41.63 4.39
CA LEU A 45 0.98 -40.77 3.25
C LEU A 45 0.04 -39.56 3.04
N VAL A 46 -1.28 -39.78 3.10
CA VAL A 46 -2.29 -38.72 2.96
C VAL A 46 -2.15 -37.64 4.03
N ILE A 47 -2.05 -38.02 5.32
CA ILE A 47 -1.84 -37.07 6.42
C ILE A 47 -0.52 -36.29 6.22
N GLY A 48 0.54 -36.98 5.79
CA GLY A 48 1.83 -36.35 5.51
C GLY A 48 1.73 -35.30 4.38
N LEU A 49 1.01 -35.64 3.31
CA LEU A 49 0.76 -34.73 2.18
C LEU A 49 -0.04 -33.50 2.63
N VAL A 50 -1.11 -33.70 3.39
CA VAL A 50 -1.93 -32.61 3.95
C VAL A 50 -1.07 -31.68 4.81
N MET A 51 -0.21 -32.23 5.68
CA MET A 51 0.70 -31.43 6.51
C MET A 51 1.71 -30.63 5.69
N VAL A 52 2.24 -31.19 4.60
CA VAL A 52 3.13 -30.45 3.67
C VAL A 52 2.40 -29.29 3.03
N VAL A 53 1.17 -29.49 2.57
CA VAL A 53 0.33 -28.43 1.98
C VAL A 53 0.05 -27.32 3.00
N ILE A 54 -0.36 -27.66 4.22
CA ILE A 54 -0.60 -26.69 5.30
C ILE A 54 0.67 -25.89 5.60
N ARG A 55 1.83 -26.56 5.72
CA ARG A 55 3.10 -25.89 6.01
C ARG A 55 3.56 -24.97 4.87
N ALA A 56 3.33 -25.37 3.63
CA ALA A 56 3.60 -24.52 2.47
C ALA A 56 2.71 -23.26 2.48
N SER A 57 1.44 -23.40 2.87
CA SER A 57 0.52 -22.28 3.05
C SER A 57 0.97 -21.35 4.20
N GLU A 58 1.32 -21.89 5.37
CA GLU A 58 1.82 -21.09 6.51
C GLU A 58 3.05 -20.25 6.14
N ARG A 59 4.03 -20.84 5.46
CA ARG A 59 5.23 -20.12 4.99
C ARG A 59 4.90 -19.00 4.00
N ARG A 60 3.94 -19.23 3.11
CA ARG A 60 3.50 -18.18 2.17
C ARG A 60 2.82 -17.03 2.91
N LEU A 61 1.99 -17.33 3.92
CA LEU A 61 1.35 -16.32 4.75
C LEU A 61 2.36 -15.51 5.57
N GLU A 62 3.42 -16.14 6.09
CA GLU A 62 4.54 -15.44 6.75
C GLU A 62 5.26 -14.47 5.79
N LEU A 63 5.54 -14.90 4.56
CA LEU A 63 6.18 -14.01 3.57
C LEU A 63 5.30 -12.80 3.25
N VAL A 64 4.00 -13.04 3.07
CA VAL A 64 3.05 -11.95 2.79
C VAL A 64 2.91 -11.01 3.99
N SER A 65 2.92 -11.54 5.23
CA SER A 65 2.87 -10.72 6.44
C SER A 65 4.06 -9.78 6.56
N MET A 66 5.26 -10.28 6.29
CA MET A 66 6.48 -9.47 6.30
C MET A 66 6.43 -8.36 5.26
N ARG A 67 5.86 -8.65 4.08
CA ARG A 67 5.75 -7.67 3.00
C ARG A 67 4.67 -6.62 3.29
N LEU A 68 3.53 -7.00 3.89
CA LEU A 68 2.53 -6.04 4.37
C LEU A 68 3.11 -5.13 5.46
N LYS A 69 3.83 -5.70 6.44
CA LYS A 69 4.55 -4.93 7.46
C LYS A 69 5.53 -3.95 6.83
N ARG A 70 6.28 -4.39 5.82
CA ARG A 70 7.24 -3.55 5.10
C ARG A 70 6.55 -2.39 4.37
N LEU A 71 5.42 -2.65 3.71
CA LEU A 71 4.63 -1.62 3.04
C LEU A 71 4.07 -0.60 4.03
N ALA A 72 3.47 -1.05 5.13
CA ALA A 72 2.94 -0.19 6.18
C ALA A 72 4.03 0.68 6.83
N GLY A 73 5.16 0.06 7.19
CA GLY A 73 6.31 0.79 7.75
C GLY A 73 7.00 1.71 6.75
N TYR A 74 7.00 1.37 5.46
CA TYR A 74 7.47 2.28 4.41
C TYR A 74 6.55 3.49 4.28
N PHE A 75 5.23 3.27 4.23
CA PHE A 75 4.24 4.33 4.15
C PHE A 75 4.35 5.29 5.35
N SER A 76 4.32 4.76 6.57
CA SER A 76 4.45 5.54 7.81
C SER A 76 5.71 6.42 7.77
N ARG A 77 6.88 5.82 7.52
CA ARG A 77 8.14 6.57 7.50
C ARG A 77 8.24 7.60 6.37
N ARG A 78 7.64 7.35 5.21
CA ARG A 78 7.85 8.18 4.02
C ARG A 78 6.79 9.25 3.84
N PHE A 79 5.55 8.99 4.22
CA PHE A 79 4.40 9.85 3.93
C PHE A 79 3.72 10.39 5.19
N THR A 80 4.18 10.03 6.38
CA THR A 80 3.61 10.52 7.65
C THR A 80 4.67 11.16 8.54
N GLY A 81 4.25 11.68 9.68
CA GLY A 81 5.10 12.38 10.65
C GLY A 81 5.72 13.64 10.05
N THR A 82 7.01 13.85 10.31
CA THR A 82 7.78 15.01 9.86
C THR A 82 8.49 14.77 8.52
N SER A 83 8.04 13.79 7.73
CA SER A 83 8.66 13.51 6.44
C SER A 83 8.42 14.65 5.47
N SER A 84 9.46 15.06 4.74
CA SER A 84 9.35 16.06 3.67
C SER A 84 8.44 15.64 2.52
N LEU A 85 8.13 14.34 2.39
CA LEU A 85 7.15 13.84 1.45
C LEU A 85 5.80 13.51 2.10
N SER A 86 5.53 13.97 3.32
CA SER A 86 4.17 13.93 3.82
C SER A 86 3.33 14.99 3.12
N ILE A 87 2.11 14.63 2.70
CA ILE A 87 1.16 15.58 2.13
C ILE A 87 0.86 16.70 3.13
N PHE A 88 0.81 16.37 4.42
CA PHE A 88 0.58 17.36 5.48
C PHE A 88 1.73 18.37 5.59
N THR A 89 2.98 17.92 5.51
CA THR A 89 4.14 18.82 5.47
C THR A 89 4.17 19.69 4.21
N ILE A 90 3.66 19.19 3.08
CA ILE A 90 3.53 19.97 1.84
C ILE A 90 2.41 21.00 2.00
N ILE A 91 1.26 20.62 2.58
CA ILE A 91 0.16 21.51 2.93
C ILE A 91 0.62 22.65 3.85
N ASP A 92 1.46 22.35 4.84
CA ASP A 92 2.02 23.36 5.75
C ASP A 92 2.81 24.45 5.01
N THR A 93 3.39 24.17 3.85
CA THR A 93 4.10 25.19 3.07
C THR A 93 3.17 26.27 2.52
N LEU A 94 1.86 26.01 2.43
CA LEU A 94 0.85 26.99 2.00
C LEU A 94 0.63 28.10 3.03
N PHE A 95 1.06 27.93 4.28
CA PHE A 95 1.06 29.04 5.25
C PHE A 95 1.95 30.21 4.84
N ASN A 96 2.85 30.02 3.86
CA ASN A 96 3.65 31.11 3.28
C ASN A 96 2.88 31.95 2.25
N LEU A 97 1.65 31.56 1.90
CA LEU A 97 0.78 32.31 0.98
C LEU A 97 -0.12 33.27 1.77
N ASP A 98 -0.36 34.48 1.27
CA ASP A 98 -1.27 35.45 1.91
C ASP A 98 -2.75 35.18 1.57
N ASP A 99 -3.24 33.95 1.81
CA ASP A 99 -4.65 33.57 1.61
C ASP A 99 -5.27 32.98 2.89
N PRO A 100 -6.18 33.71 3.56
CA PRO A 100 -6.84 33.25 4.79
C PRO A 100 -7.65 31.96 4.63
N GLN A 101 -8.27 31.71 3.46
CA GLN A 101 -9.06 30.50 3.26
C GLN A 101 -8.18 29.27 3.17
N LEU A 102 -7.01 29.39 2.51
CA LEU A 102 -6.02 28.32 2.46
C LEU A 102 -5.45 28.01 3.83
N TRP A 103 -5.24 29.03 4.67
CA TRP A 103 -4.76 28.83 6.05
C TRP A 103 -5.77 28.08 6.91
N ASP A 104 -7.05 28.40 6.80
CA ASP A 104 -8.08 27.71 7.58
C ASP A 104 -8.24 26.25 7.16
N TRP A 105 -8.15 25.97 5.85
CA TRP A 105 -8.10 24.60 5.34
C TRP A 105 -6.83 23.86 5.82
N ALA A 106 -5.64 24.46 5.64
CA ALA A 106 -4.38 23.85 6.08
C ALA A 106 -4.37 23.57 7.59
N ARG A 107 -4.94 24.48 8.40
CA ARG A 107 -5.10 24.27 9.85
C ARG A 107 -6.04 23.10 10.17
N ALA A 108 -7.11 22.92 9.40
CA ALA A 108 -7.99 21.75 9.56
C ALA A 108 -7.24 20.44 9.25
N CYS A 109 -6.29 20.46 8.31
CA CYS A 109 -5.46 19.31 7.96
C CYS A 109 -4.47 18.92 9.08
N ASP A 110 -4.03 19.82 9.96
CA ASP A 110 -3.13 19.48 11.08
C ASP A 110 -3.73 18.41 12.02
N MET A 111 -5.03 18.53 12.32
CA MET A 111 -5.71 17.52 13.14
C MET A 111 -5.72 16.16 12.45
N SER A 112 -5.99 16.13 11.15
CA SER A 112 -5.95 14.91 10.34
C SER A 112 -4.55 14.31 10.32
N ALA A 113 -3.50 15.12 10.18
CA ALA A 113 -2.11 14.66 10.22
C ALA A 113 -1.79 13.87 11.50
N ARG A 114 -2.23 14.37 12.66
CA ARG A 114 -2.01 13.70 13.96
C ARG A 114 -2.77 12.38 14.06
N LEU A 115 -4.00 12.33 13.54
CA LEU A 115 -4.79 11.09 13.49
C LEU A 115 -4.12 10.05 12.60
N PHE A 116 -3.64 10.43 11.41
CA PHE A 116 -2.89 9.55 10.52
C PHE A 116 -1.62 9.01 11.17
N ASN A 117 -0.83 9.86 11.83
CA ASN A 117 0.39 9.44 12.51
C ASN A 117 0.07 8.40 13.59
N THR A 118 -0.89 8.69 14.47
CA THR A 118 -1.30 7.80 15.56
C THR A 118 -1.85 6.47 15.03
N TRP A 119 -2.65 6.53 13.98
CA TRP A 119 -3.20 5.34 13.34
C TRP A 119 -2.09 4.48 12.74
N CYS A 120 -1.15 5.08 12.01
CA CYS A 120 -0.03 4.38 11.38
C CYS A 120 0.85 3.67 12.41
N ASP A 121 1.21 4.36 13.49
CA ASP A 121 2.02 3.79 14.57
C ASP A 121 1.29 2.60 15.21
N SER A 122 0.02 2.78 15.55
CA SER A 122 -0.79 1.72 16.15
C SER A 122 -0.99 0.53 15.20
N PHE A 123 -1.19 0.78 13.90
CA PHE A 123 -1.35 -0.26 12.89
C PHE A 123 -0.09 -1.12 12.74
N VAL A 124 1.08 -0.49 12.68
CA VAL A 124 2.38 -1.19 12.61
C VAL A 124 2.60 -2.04 13.87
N ASP A 125 2.31 -1.49 15.04
CA ASP A 125 2.44 -2.21 16.32
C ASP A 125 1.51 -3.43 16.42
N ARG A 126 0.25 -3.29 15.98
CA ARG A 126 -0.73 -4.39 15.96
C ARG A 126 -0.28 -5.51 15.03
N ILE A 127 0.13 -5.18 13.80
CA ILE A 127 0.66 -6.17 12.85
C ILE A 127 1.87 -6.88 13.45
N GLU A 128 2.77 -6.15 14.10
CA GLU A 128 3.95 -6.74 14.73
C GLU A 128 3.60 -7.69 15.88
N SER A 129 2.70 -7.28 16.77
CA SER A 129 2.21 -8.10 17.87
C SER A 129 1.53 -9.39 17.37
N ASP A 130 0.65 -9.27 16.38
CA ASP A 130 -0.09 -10.41 15.84
C ASP A 130 0.79 -11.34 14.99
N ALA A 131 1.80 -10.81 14.32
CA ALA A 131 2.82 -11.62 13.65
C ALA A 131 3.62 -12.44 14.69
N ARG A 132 4.06 -11.82 15.79
CA ARG A 132 4.82 -12.50 16.86
C ARG A 132 4.00 -13.57 17.58
N THR A 133 2.70 -13.35 17.75
CA THR A 133 1.80 -14.31 18.44
C THR A 133 1.20 -15.36 17.50
N GLY A 134 1.48 -15.30 16.20
CA GLY A 134 0.96 -16.23 15.19
C GLY A 134 -0.53 -16.02 14.85
N ARG A 135 -1.11 -14.89 15.24
CA ARG A 135 -2.52 -14.54 14.99
C ARG A 135 -2.73 -13.77 13.69
N PHE A 136 -1.66 -13.28 13.08
CA PHE A 136 -1.72 -12.48 11.85
C PHE A 136 -2.59 -13.08 10.72
N PRO A 137 -2.53 -14.40 10.41
CA PRO A 137 -3.39 -14.97 9.36
C PRO A 137 -4.89 -14.80 9.62
N ILE A 138 -5.30 -14.74 10.89
CA ILE A 138 -6.70 -14.58 11.31
C ILE A 138 -7.20 -13.17 10.95
N TYR A 139 -6.35 -12.17 11.11
CA TYR A 139 -6.68 -10.75 10.92
C TYR A 139 -6.21 -10.18 9.58
N LEU A 140 -5.63 -11.01 8.71
CA LEU A 140 -5.03 -10.58 7.46
C LEU A 140 -5.98 -9.75 6.60
N ARG A 141 -7.23 -10.21 6.44
CA ARG A 141 -8.25 -9.47 5.68
C ARG A 141 -8.54 -8.10 6.30
N THR A 142 -8.72 -8.05 7.62
CA THR A 142 -8.94 -6.81 8.36
C THR A 142 -7.79 -5.82 8.18
N TYR A 143 -6.54 -6.29 8.26
CA TYR A 143 -5.37 -5.41 8.05
C TYR A 143 -5.28 -4.86 6.63
N LEU A 144 -5.69 -5.64 5.62
CA LEU A 144 -5.73 -5.14 4.25
C LEU A 144 -6.83 -4.09 4.06
N ASP A 145 -8.02 -4.35 4.58
CA ASP A 145 -9.16 -3.42 4.49
C ASP A 145 -8.81 -2.11 5.21
N GLU A 146 -8.18 -2.19 6.38
CA GLU A 146 -7.67 -1.05 7.15
C GLU A 146 -6.63 -0.24 6.37
N LEU A 147 -5.60 -0.90 5.81
CA LEU A 147 -4.55 -0.22 5.06
C LEU A 147 -5.09 0.39 3.75
N TRP A 148 -6.07 -0.26 3.14
CA TRP A 148 -6.79 0.25 1.98
C TRP A 148 -7.58 1.52 2.30
N LEU A 149 -8.37 1.49 3.37
CA LEU A 149 -9.14 2.64 3.85
C LEU A 149 -8.21 3.83 4.14
N LEU A 150 -7.09 3.57 4.83
CA LEU A 150 -6.08 4.58 5.13
C LEU A 150 -5.54 5.22 3.85
N ASN A 151 -5.14 4.41 2.87
CA ASN A 151 -4.57 4.90 1.63
C ASN A 151 -5.56 5.77 0.85
N ASN A 152 -6.83 5.39 0.80
CA ASN A 152 -7.87 6.20 0.18
C ASN A 152 -8.09 7.52 0.89
N HIS A 153 -8.20 7.50 2.22
CA HIS A 153 -8.43 8.73 2.98
C HIS A 153 -7.21 9.65 2.89
N TYR A 154 -5.99 9.09 2.87
CA TYR A 154 -4.77 9.87 2.64
C TYR A 154 -4.78 10.51 1.24
N PHE A 155 -5.24 9.77 0.23
CA PHE A 155 -5.38 10.27 -1.13
C PHE A 155 -6.36 11.44 -1.25
N GLU A 156 -7.40 11.52 -0.42
CA GLU A 156 -8.33 12.67 -0.45
C GLU A 156 -7.60 14.00 -0.18
N PHE A 157 -6.62 14.01 0.73
CA PHE A 157 -5.79 15.21 0.97
C PHE A 157 -4.86 15.52 -0.20
N VAL A 158 -4.37 14.48 -0.87
CA VAL A 158 -3.55 14.63 -2.09
C VAL A 158 -4.37 15.27 -3.21
N GLU A 159 -5.59 14.79 -3.41
CA GLU A 159 -6.53 15.31 -4.42
C GLU A 159 -6.92 16.76 -4.11
N GLN A 160 -7.27 17.07 -2.86
CA GLN A 160 -7.57 18.44 -2.43
C GLN A 160 -6.39 19.38 -2.66
N PHE A 161 -5.17 18.97 -2.28
CA PHE A 161 -3.97 19.78 -2.50
C PHE A 161 -3.75 20.04 -3.99
N TYR A 162 -3.89 19.02 -4.83
CA TYR A 162 -3.77 19.17 -6.29
C TYR A 162 -4.79 20.17 -6.83
N GLU A 163 -6.07 20.06 -6.45
CA GLU A 163 -7.13 20.97 -6.90
C GLU A 163 -6.88 22.42 -6.49
N ILE A 164 -6.30 22.64 -5.29
CA ILE A 164 -5.87 23.95 -4.82
C ILE A 164 -4.68 24.44 -5.65
N GLY A 165 -3.69 23.58 -5.87
CA GLY A 165 -2.48 23.93 -6.61
C GLY A 165 -2.66 24.17 -8.11
N GLU A 166 -3.77 23.72 -8.70
CA GLU A 166 -4.17 24.13 -10.05
C GLU A 166 -4.77 25.54 -10.10
N LYS A 167 -5.37 26.00 -9.00
CA LYS A 167 -6.10 27.28 -8.94
C LYS A 167 -5.27 28.43 -8.37
N VAL A 168 -4.29 28.10 -7.52
CA VAL A 168 -3.48 29.06 -6.77
C VAL A 168 -2.04 29.04 -7.27
N ASP A 169 -1.41 30.21 -7.34
CA ASP A 169 0.02 30.29 -7.66
C ASP A 169 0.87 29.83 -6.47
N ILE A 170 1.16 28.54 -6.45
CA ILE A 170 1.99 27.91 -5.43
C ILE A 170 3.47 28.20 -5.70
N PRO A 171 4.28 28.52 -4.67
CA PRO A 171 5.71 28.71 -4.81
C PRO A 171 6.40 27.54 -5.53
N PRO A 172 7.37 27.78 -6.43
CA PRO A 172 8.05 26.72 -7.17
C PRO A 172 8.62 25.61 -6.29
N ALA A 173 9.20 25.96 -5.13
CA ALA A 173 9.74 25.00 -4.18
C ALA A 173 8.68 24.01 -3.65
N THR A 174 7.48 24.49 -3.34
CA THR A 174 6.34 23.67 -2.90
C THR A 174 5.85 22.79 -4.05
N ARG A 175 5.75 23.32 -5.27
CA ARG A 175 5.36 22.57 -6.46
C ARG A 175 6.33 21.41 -6.73
N ASP A 176 7.63 21.67 -6.69
CA ASP A 176 8.67 20.67 -6.90
C ASP A 176 8.69 19.60 -5.78
N GLN A 177 8.39 20.00 -4.54
CA GLN A 177 8.23 19.08 -3.43
C GLN A 177 7.00 18.17 -3.64
N TYR A 178 5.87 18.73 -4.05
CA TYR A 178 4.66 17.98 -4.36
C TYR A 178 4.85 17.01 -5.54
N ASN A 179 5.49 17.43 -6.64
CA ASN A 179 5.72 16.55 -7.78
C ASN A 179 6.64 15.37 -7.41
N ARG A 180 7.67 15.58 -6.58
CA ARG A 180 8.47 14.48 -6.02
C ARG A 180 7.64 13.54 -5.15
N PHE A 181 6.75 14.09 -4.32
CA PHE A 181 5.80 13.29 -3.56
C PHE A 181 4.90 12.46 -4.50
N ALA A 182 4.32 13.06 -5.53
CA ALA A 182 3.40 12.38 -6.45
C ALA A 182 4.07 11.18 -7.13
N VAL A 183 5.31 11.33 -7.60
CA VAL A 183 6.08 10.23 -8.21
C VAL A 183 6.32 9.09 -7.22
N GLU A 184 6.81 9.40 -6.01
CA GLU A 184 7.08 8.38 -4.99
C GLU A 184 5.80 7.70 -4.48
N TYR A 185 4.74 8.48 -4.26
CA TYR A 185 3.43 7.98 -3.84
C TYR A 185 2.83 7.06 -4.89
N ASN A 186 2.92 7.39 -6.18
CA ASN A 186 2.42 6.55 -7.27
C ASN A 186 3.16 5.21 -7.34
N SER A 187 4.48 5.21 -7.15
CA SER A 187 5.25 3.98 -7.05
C SER A 187 4.83 3.12 -5.85
N PHE A 188 4.60 3.74 -4.70
CA PHE A 188 4.07 3.05 -3.52
C PHE A 188 2.67 2.45 -3.78
N ALA A 189 1.75 3.25 -4.32
CA ALA A 189 0.37 2.88 -4.63
C ALA A 189 0.30 1.67 -5.57
N GLN A 190 1.14 1.64 -6.61
CA GLN A 190 1.25 0.50 -7.51
C GLN A 190 1.79 -0.75 -6.81
N ASN A 191 2.90 -0.62 -6.08
CA ASN A 191 3.46 -1.72 -5.31
C ASN A 191 2.48 -2.29 -4.27
N PHE A 192 1.66 -1.43 -3.67
CA PHE A 192 0.62 -1.83 -2.74
C PHE A 192 -0.49 -2.62 -3.42
N ARG A 193 -0.98 -2.14 -4.58
CA ARG A 193 -1.96 -2.87 -5.41
C ARG A 193 -1.47 -4.26 -5.78
N ASP A 194 -0.25 -4.35 -6.27
CA ASP A 194 0.35 -5.61 -6.72
C ASP A 194 0.50 -6.59 -5.55
N HIS A 195 0.84 -6.08 -4.37
CA HIS A 195 0.91 -6.88 -3.15
C HIS A 195 -0.45 -7.43 -2.72
N ILE A 196 -1.52 -6.63 -2.79
CA ILE A 196 -2.88 -7.11 -2.53
C ILE A 196 -3.29 -8.18 -3.56
N ALA A 197 -2.97 -7.97 -4.84
CA ALA A 197 -3.28 -8.92 -5.90
C ALA A 197 -2.56 -10.27 -5.70
N GLU A 198 -1.29 -10.24 -5.30
CA GLU A 198 -0.54 -11.45 -4.94
C GLU A 198 -1.17 -12.15 -3.73
N LEU A 199 -1.60 -11.38 -2.74
CA LEU A 199 -2.19 -11.92 -1.53
C LEU A 199 -3.56 -12.57 -1.76
N GLY A 200 -4.40 -11.98 -2.61
CA GLY A 200 -5.65 -12.58 -3.06
C GLY A 200 -5.44 -14.00 -3.62
N LYS A 201 -4.39 -14.18 -4.43
CA LYS A 201 -4.02 -15.49 -5.00
C LYS A 201 -3.52 -16.47 -3.95
N VAL A 202 -2.77 -16.01 -2.94
CA VAL A 202 -2.15 -16.87 -1.92
C VAL A 202 -3.13 -17.31 -0.84
N ALA A 203 -4.01 -16.41 -0.39
CA ALA A 203 -4.97 -16.71 0.66
C ALA A 203 -6.25 -17.39 0.15
N GLY A 204 -6.38 -17.58 -1.18
CA GLY A 204 -7.60 -18.09 -1.80
C GLY A 204 -8.80 -17.18 -1.55
N THR A 205 -8.54 -15.92 -1.24
CA THR A 205 -9.55 -14.93 -0.94
C THR A 205 -9.96 -14.23 -2.22
N GLU A 206 -11.26 -14.07 -2.46
CA GLU A 206 -11.83 -13.23 -3.54
C GLU A 206 -11.60 -11.72 -3.30
N ILE A 207 -10.46 -11.35 -2.71
CA ILE A 207 -10.08 -9.95 -2.52
C ILE A 207 -9.61 -9.45 -3.89
N GLU A 208 -10.51 -8.74 -4.57
CA GLU A 208 -10.17 -8.02 -5.79
C GLU A 208 -9.19 -6.89 -5.44
N PRO A 209 -8.03 -6.78 -6.13
CA PRO A 209 -7.07 -5.74 -5.82
C PRO A 209 -7.72 -4.39 -6.11
N PRO A 210 -7.75 -3.50 -5.11
CA PRO A 210 -8.55 -2.30 -5.21
C PRO A 210 -7.99 -1.34 -6.28
N SER A 211 -8.88 -0.50 -6.84
CA SER A 211 -8.52 0.54 -7.80
C SER A 211 -7.75 1.66 -7.10
N VAL A 212 -6.42 1.55 -7.07
CA VAL A 212 -5.58 2.57 -6.43
C VAL A 212 -5.58 3.85 -7.26
N LYS A 213 -5.95 4.96 -6.63
CA LYS A 213 -5.90 6.29 -7.22
C LYS A 213 -4.46 6.80 -7.22
N LEU A 214 -4.04 7.41 -8.32
CA LEU A 214 -2.70 7.95 -8.51
C LEU A 214 -2.71 9.47 -8.37
N ALA A 215 -1.70 10.00 -7.69
CA ALA A 215 -1.46 11.42 -7.55
C ALA A 215 -1.10 12.02 -8.91
N ARG A 216 -1.69 13.18 -9.22
CA ARG A 216 -1.38 13.94 -10.43
C ARG A 216 -0.26 14.92 -10.12
N GLU A 217 0.67 15.11 -11.04
CA GLU A 217 1.70 16.15 -10.94
C GLU A 217 1.12 17.51 -11.31
N LEU A 218 1.54 18.55 -10.59
CA LEU A 218 1.23 19.93 -10.94
C LEU A 218 2.08 20.34 -12.13
N SER A 219 1.43 20.82 -13.18
CA SER A 219 2.12 21.31 -14.38
C SER A 219 2.99 22.52 -14.03
N ALA A 220 4.17 22.61 -14.64
CA ALA A 220 4.91 23.86 -14.65
C ALA A 220 4.08 24.87 -15.44
N ILE A 221 3.55 25.89 -14.76
CA ILE A 221 2.85 26.98 -15.42
C ILE A 221 3.81 27.59 -16.46
N MET A 222 3.44 27.53 -17.75
CA MET A 222 3.99 28.47 -18.74
C MET A 222 3.62 29.88 -18.29
N PRO A 223 4.55 30.85 -18.30
CA PRO A 223 4.24 32.21 -17.91
C PRO A 223 3.09 32.72 -18.79
N ILE A 224 2.05 33.25 -18.13
CA ILE A 224 0.98 34.00 -18.78
C ILE A 224 1.61 35.26 -19.39
N GLN A 225 2.04 35.16 -20.66
CA GLN A 225 2.21 36.29 -21.57
C GLN A 225 1.94 35.81 -22.99
N THR A 226 0.66 35.71 -23.35
CA THR A 226 0.18 36.37 -24.58
C THR A 226 -1.29 36.68 -24.35
N ILE A 227 -1.54 37.76 -23.62
CA ILE A 227 -2.69 38.60 -23.94
C ILE A 227 -2.50 38.91 -25.43
N LYS A 228 -3.39 38.38 -26.28
CA LYS A 228 -3.58 38.96 -27.61
C LYS A 228 -3.93 40.42 -27.35
N GLU A 229 -2.94 41.30 -27.49
CA GLU A 229 -3.23 42.65 -27.91
C GLU A 229 -4.02 42.49 -29.21
N GLU A 230 -5.32 42.78 -29.13
CA GLU A 230 -6.04 43.30 -30.27
C GLU A 230 -5.21 44.48 -30.78
N GLU A 231 -4.53 44.25 -31.90
CA GLU A 231 -4.02 45.30 -32.75
C GLU A 231 -5.24 46.07 -33.28
N ILE A 232 -5.75 47.00 -32.47
CA ILE A 232 -6.66 48.05 -32.94
C ILE A 232 -5.80 48.96 -33.79
N SER A 233 -5.77 48.64 -35.09
CA SER A 233 -5.22 49.53 -36.11
C SER A 233 -5.94 50.89 -36.03
N PRO A 234 -5.22 52.03 -35.94
CA PRO A 234 -5.87 53.32 -35.92
C PRO A 234 -6.57 53.56 -37.27
N PRO A 235 -7.78 54.15 -37.29
CA PRO A 235 -8.48 54.42 -38.55
C PRO A 235 -7.66 55.41 -39.39
N GLN A 236 -7.36 55.01 -40.63
CA GLN A 236 -6.74 55.90 -41.62
C GLN A 236 -7.61 57.16 -41.84
N PRO A 237 -7.00 58.36 -41.85
CA PRO A 237 -7.74 59.56 -42.22
C PRO A 237 -8.05 59.55 -43.73
N PRO A 238 -9.21 60.07 -44.16
CA PRO A 238 -9.58 60.11 -45.57
C PRO A 238 -8.65 61.04 -46.36
N ASP A 239 -8.15 60.53 -47.49
CA ASP A 239 -7.43 61.24 -48.54
C ASP A 239 -8.24 62.45 -49.03
N ARG A 240 -7.88 63.64 -48.55
CA ARG A 240 -8.36 64.90 -49.12
C ARG A 240 -7.29 65.47 -50.04
N ARG A 241 -7.35 65.09 -51.31
CA ARG A 241 -6.79 65.87 -52.41
C ARG A 241 -7.46 67.24 -52.45
N GLY A 242 -6.68 68.27 -52.12
CA GLY A 242 -6.98 69.66 -52.43
C GLY A 242 -5.71 70.32 -52.96
N HIS A 243 -5.61 70.44 -54.29
CA HIS A 243 -4.69 71.38 -54.93
C HIS A 243 -5.19 72.80 -54.65
N TYR A 244 -4.30 73.70 -54.24
CA TYR A 244 -4.52 75.13 -54.28
C TYR A 244 -3.82 75.70 -55.52
N MET A 245 -4.57 76.52 -56.27
CA MET A 245 -4.21 77.35 -57.43
C MET A 245 -3.87 76.62 -58.73
#